data_AF-A0A2E6QKW6-F1
#
_entry.id   AF-A0A2E6QKW6-F1
#
_cell.length_a   1.000
_cell.length_b   1.000
_cell.length_c   1.000
_cell.angle_alpha   90.00
_cell.angle_beta   90.00
_cell.angle_gamma   90.00
#
_symmetry.space_group_name_H-M   'P 1'
#
loop_
_entity.id
_entity.type
_entity.pdbx_description
1 polymer ?
#
loop_
_entity_poly.entity_id
_entity_poly.type
_entity_poly.pdbx_seq_one_letter_code
_entity_poly.pdbx_strand_id
1 'polypeptide(L)'
;MCLLAFEPAAAFADEGFSCGGADVRFAFEKRTDGGAFVESVVTVGQDDRETVLRYESAIDFIGGVCTEDGRGRPVVVFQAYCGGSGCYDLDNWGIVDPGDLRVLLVPNDWNREDAEKILGRPVPDIGRPISISDEARRLGLDW
;
A
#
# COMPACT_ATOMS: atom_id res chain seq x y z
N MET A 1 2.45 -39.66 7.55
CA MET A 1 1.58 -38.61 8.13
C MET A 1 2.15 -37.29 7.64
N CYS A 2 1.60 -36.75 6.55
CA CYS A 2 2.07 -35.50 5.94
C CYS A 2 1.25 -34.37 6.56
N LEU A 3 1.86 -33.54 7.41
CA LEU A 3 1.24 -32.27 7.80
C LEU A 3 1.36 -31.32 6.62
N LEU A 4 0.25 -31.08 5.93
CA LEU A 4 0.13 -29.92 5.05
C LEU A 4 0.03 -28.69 5.96
N ALA A 5 1.09 -27.89 6.00
CA ALA A 5 1.02 -26.55 6.55
C ALA A 5 0.12 -25.73 5.60
N PHE A 6 -1.05 -25.32 6.09
CA PHE A 6 -1.81 -24.24 5.46
C PHE A 6 -1.06 -22.95 5.79
N GLU A 7 -0.22 -22.50 4.88
CA GLU A 7 0.23 -21.10 4.89
C GLU A 7 -1.03 -20.23 4.71
N PRO A 8 -1.23 -19.19 5.52
CA PRO A 8 -2.32 -18.25 5.30
C PRO A 8 -2.11 -17.64 3.90
N ALA A 9 -3.02 -17.92 3.00
CA ALA A 9 -2.97 -17.36 1.66
C ALA A 9 -3.16 -15.85 1.79
N ALA A 10 -2.08 -15.09 1.53
CA ALA A 10 -2.19 -13.66 1.29
C ALA A 10 -3.21 -13.47 0.16
N ALA A 11 -4.30 -12.81 0.49
CA ALA A 11 -5.34 -12.55 -0.46
C ALA A 11 -5.06 -11.20 -1.12
N PHE A 12 -4.71 -11.23 -2.40
CA PHE A 12 -4.40 -10.04 -3.18
C PHE A 12 -5.69 -9.31 -3.54
N ALA A 13 -5.63 -7.99 -3.50
CA ALA A 13 -6.58 -7.15 -4.22
C ALA A 13 -6.54 -7.52 -5.71
N ASP A 14 -7.70 -7.54 -6.38
CA ASP A 14 -7.76 -7.81 -7.83
C ASP A 14 -7.02 -6.76 -8.68
N GLU A 15 -6.64 -5.61 -8.11
CA GLU A 15 -6.08 -4.47 -8.83
C GLU A 15 -4.68 -4.10 -8.32
N GLY A 16 -3.66 -4.83 -8.80
CA GLY A 16 -2.27 -4.35 -8.82
C GLY A 16 -1.98 -3.50 -10.06
N PHE A 17 -0.82 -2.85 -10.10
CA PHE A 17 -0.37 -2.09 -11.27
C PHE A 17 1.14 -2.22 -11.48
N SER A 18 1.63 -1.92 -12.67
CA SER A 18 3.08 -1.90 -12.94
C SER A 18 3.60 -0.46 -13.00
N CYS A 19 4.84 -0.24 -12.56
CA CYS A 19 5.50 1.06 -12.58
C CYS A 19 7.00 0.93 -12.81
N GLY A 20 7.54 1.55 -13.85
CA GLY A 20 8.99 1.55 -14.09
C GLY A 20 9.62 0.15 -14.24
N GLY A 21 8.83 -0.87 -14.61
CA GLY A 21 9.29 -2.26 -14.69
C GLY A 21 9.10 -3.08 -13.40
N ALA A 22 8.63 -2.46 -12.31
CA ALA A 22 8.22 -3.15 -11.10
C ALA A 22 6.71 -3.44 -11.10
N ASP A 23 6.30 -4.53 -10.46
CA ASP A 23 4.92 -4.86 -10.15
C ASP A 23 4.56 -4.39 -8.75
N VAL A 24 3.41 -3.74 -8.62
CA VAL A 24 2.85 -3.26 -7.35
C VAL A 24 1.60 -4.07 -7.03
N ARG A 25 1.55 -4.62 -5.82
CA ARG A 25 0.44 -5.43 -5.33
C ARG A 25 0.01 -4.97 -3.94
N PHE A 26 -1.29 -4.98 -3.72
CA PHE A 26 -1.91 -4.79 -2.40
C PHE A 26 -2.45 -6.14 -1.95
N ALA A 27 -2.13 -6.56 -0.74
CA ALA A 27 -2.67 -7.76 -0.11
C ALA A 27 -3.20 -7.46 1.27
N PHE A 28 -4.14 -8.29 1.71
CA PHE A 28 -4.81 -8.14 3.00
C PHE A 28 -4.69 -9.45 3.77
N GLU A 29 -4.18 -9.36 4.99
CA GLU A 29 -3.84 -10.53 5.81
C GLU A 29 -4.55 -10.47 7.18
N LYS A 30 -5.16 -11.58 7.58
CA LYS A 30 -5.72 -11.70 8.94
C LYS A 30 -4.57 -11.72 9.93
N ARG A 31 -4.61 -10.85 10.93
CA ARG A 31 -3.60 -10.84 11.98
C ARG A 31 -3.62 -12.14 12.77
N THR A 32 -2.44 -12.70 13.05
CA THR A 32 -2.28 -13.93 13.82
C THR A 32 -2.43 -13.73 15.33
N ASP A 33 -2.43 -12.49 15.80
CA ASP A 33 -2.53 -12.13 17.22
C ASP A 33 -3.97 -11.89 17.72
N GLY A 34 -4.97 -12.10 16.86
CA GLY A 34 -6.39 -11.99 17.21
C GLY A 34 -6.92 -10.55 17.27
N GLY A 35 -6.19 -9.57 16.73
CA GLY A 35 -6.70 -8.21 16.55
C GLY A 35 -7.92 -8.15 15.63
N ALA A 36 -8.84 -7.22 15.90
CA ALA A 36 -10.05 -6.97 15.11
C ALA A 36 -9.77 -6.17 13.81
N PHE A 37 -8.55 -6.23 13.30
CA PHE A 37 -8.11 -5.46 12.13
C PHE A 37 -7.37 -6.36 11.16
N VAL A 38 -7.52 -6.06 9.87
CA VAL A 38 -6.80 -6.72 8.78
C VAL A 38 -5.54 -5.93 8.48
N GLU A 39 -4.42 -6.64 8.36
CA GLU A 39 -3.15 -6.03 7.95
C GLU A 39 -3.20 -5.74 6.45
N SER A 40 -2.77 -4.54 6.06
CA SER A 40 -2.57 -4.21 4.64
C SER A 40 -1.11 -4.32 4.28
N VAL A 41 -0.81 -4.96 3.15
CA VAL A 41 0.54 -5.22 2.67
C VAL A 41 0.70 -4.62 1.29
N VAL A 42 1.63 -3.69 1.13
CA VAL A 42 2.06 -3.16 -0.17
C VAL A 42 3.35 -3.85 -0.56
N THR A 43 3.35 -4.51 -1.71
CA THR A 43 4.54 -5.15 -2.28
C THR A 43 4.91 -4.45 -3.58
N VAL A 44 6.15 -3.98 -3.67
CA VAL A 44 6.75 -3.49 -4.93
C VAL A 44 7.87 -4.46 -5.30
N GLY A 45 7.69 -5.20 -6.37
CA GLY A 45 8.61 -6.27 -6.80
C GLY A 45 9.16 -6.04 -8.19
N GLN A 46 10.44 -6.36 -8.40
CA GLN A 46 11.06 -6.39 -9.71
C GLN A 46 12.01 -7.59 -9.78
N ASP A 47 11.80 -8.45 -10.78
CA ASP A 47 12.50 -9.73 -10.94
C ASP A 47 12.34 -10.62 -9.69
N ASP A 48 13.44 -10.93 -9.00
CA ASP A 48 13.51 -11.73 -7.77
C ASP A 48 13.62 -10.89 -6.49
N ARG A 49 13.50 -9.56 -6.61
CA ARG A 49 13.64 -8.61 -5.50
C ARG A 49 12.29 -7.98 -5.17
N GLU A 50 12.06 -7.74 -3.89
CA GLU A 50 10.85 -7.08 -3.40
C GLU A 50 11.13 -6.14 -2.23
N THR A 51 10.33 -5.09 -2.17
CA THR A 51 10.15 -4.26 -0.97
C THR A 51 8.72 -4.45 -0.50
N VAL A 52 8.60 -4.85 0.77
CA VAL A 52 7.32 -5.15 1.42
C VAL A 52 7.09 -4.14 2.55
N LEU A 53 5.94 -3.47 2.51
CA LEU A 53 5.49 -2.51 3.51
C LEU A 53 4.21 -3.05 4.15
N ARG A 54 4.24 -3.26 5.47
CA ARG A 54 3.11 -3.79 6.25
C ARG A 54 2.51 -2.70 7.12
N TYR A 55 1.18 -2.61 7.11
CA TYR A 55 0.39 -1.65 7.86
C TYR A 55 -0.51 -2.39 8.84
N GLU A 56 -0.10 -2.36 10.10
CA GLU A 56 -0.76 -3.10 11.19
C GLU A 56 -1.90 -2.31 11.89
N SER A 57 -2.07 -1.03 11.56
CA SER A 57 -2.95 -0.08 12.27
C SER A 57 -4.11 0.44 11.41
N ALA A 58 -5.04 1.13 12.07
CA ALA A 58 -6.34 1.61 11.57
C ALA A 58 -6.28 2.55 10.34
N ILE A 59 -5.95 2.01 9.18
CA ILE A 59 -6.26 2.61 7.88
C ILE A 59 -7.55 1.97 7.37
N ASP A 60 -8.39 2.77 6.73
CA ASP A 60 -9.66 2.31 6.15
C ASP A 60 -9.53 2.09 4.63
N PHE A 61 -8.59 2.83 4.02
CA PHE A 61 -8.39 2.86 2.58
C PHE A 61 -6.91 2.82 2.21
N ILE A 62 -6.60 2.11 1.14
CA ILE A 62 -5.25 2.08 0.56
C ILE A 62 -5.33 2.07 -0.96
N GLY A 63 -4.49 2.84 -1.63
CA GLY A 63 -4.40 2.80 -3.09
C GLY A 63 -3.13 3.43 -3.59
N GLY A 64 -2.82 3.23 -4.87
CA GLY A 64 -1.60 3.76 -5.46
C GLY A 64 -1.70 4.02 -6.95
N VAL A 65 -0.70 4.73 -7.46
CA VAL A 65 -0.56 5.12 -8.85
C VAL A 65 0.92 5.12 -9.23
N CYS A 66 1.20 4.80 -10.50
CA CYS A 66 2.50 5.07 -11.09
C CYS A 66 2.53 6.49 -11.64
N THR A 67 3.53 7.27 -11.25
CA THR A 67 3.72 8.63 -11.76
C THR A 67 5.20 8.95 -11.89
N GLU A 68 5.56 10.14 -12.34
CA GLU A 68 6.96 10.57 -12.43
C GLU A 68 7.38 11.49 -11.26
N ASP A 69 8.63 11.47 -10.83
CA ASP A 69 9.14 12.45 -9.86
C ASP A 69 9.47 13.80 -10.55
N GLY A 70 10.01 14.76 -9.78
CA GLY A 70 10.42 16.06 -10.31
C GLY A 70 11.57 16.01 -11.33
N ARG A 71 12.15 14.82 -11.58
CA ARG A 71 13.22 14.56 -12.55
C ARG A 71 12.74 13.71 -13.73
N GLY A 72 11.44 13.43 -13.83
CA GLY A 72 10.88 12.59 -14.90
C GLY A 72 11.15 11.09 -14.72
N ARG A 73 11.47 10.63 -13.51
CA ARG A 73 11.72 9.21 -13.22
C ARG A 73 10.44 8.56 -12.71
N PRO A 74 10.10 7.33 -13.13
CA PRO A 74 8.92 6.64 -12.61
C PRO A 74 9.08 6.40 -11.10
N VAL A 75 8.00 6.62 -10.35
CA VAL A 75 7.88 6.38 -8.92
C VAL A 75 6.51 5.79 -8.61
N VAL A 76 6.50 4.83 -7.68
CA VAL A 76 5.26 4.31 -7.10
C VAL A 76 4.84 5.27 -6.01
N VAL A 77 3.64 5.83 -6.11
CA VAL A 77 3.04 6.66 -5.07
C VAL A 77 1.81 5.94 -4.56
N PHE A 78 1.66 5.87 -3.24
CA PHE A 78 0.48 5.28 -2.63
C PHE A 78 0.05 6.10 -1.42
N GLN A 79 -1.22 6.01 -1.08
CA GLN A 79 -1.80 6.65 0.09
C GLN A 79 -2.48 5.59 0.95
N ALA A 80 -2.28 5.66 2.26
CA ALA A 80 -2.89 4.77 3.24
C ALA A 80 -3.54 5.63 4.32
N TYR A 81 -4.84 5.89 4.20
CA TYR A 81 -5.53 6.86 5.06
C TYR A 81 -6.66 6.21 5.87
N CYS A 82 -6.87 6.78 7.06
CA CYS A 82 -8.02 6.52 7.93
C CYS A 82 -9.15 7.46 7.49
N GLY A 83 -10.38 6.97 7.33
CA GLY A 83 -11.54 7.73 6.84
C GLY A 83 -12.48 8.21 7.96
N GLY A 84 -12.02 8.19 9.21
CA GLY A 84 -12.79 8.60 10.38
C GLY A 84 -12.66 10.09 10.71
N SER A 85 -13.67 10.66 11.38
CA SER A 85 -13.79 12.10 11.68
C SER A 85 -12.72 12.72 12.62
N GLY A 86 -11.61 12.03 12.87
CA GLY A 86 -10.46 12.51 13.64
C GLY A 86 -9.11 12.21 13.00
N CYS A 87 -9.12 11.70 11.76
CA CYS A 87 -7.92 11.36 11.03
C CYS A 87 -7.50 12.54 10.12
N TYR A 88 -6.20 12.62 9.80
CA TYR A 88 -5.67 13.59 8.85
C TYR A 88 -5.75 12.98 7.45
N ASP A 89 -6.98 12.80 6.96
CA ASP A 89 -7.35 11.93 5.82
C ASP A 89 -6.72 12.33 4.48
N LEU A 90 -6.07 13.51 4.41
CA LEU A 90 -5.43 14.03 3.20
C LEU A 90 -3.90 13.87 3.23
N ASP A 91 -3.34 13.41 4.34
CA ASP A 91 -1.91 13.14 4.46
C ASP A 91 -1.68 11.62 4.33
N ASN A 92 -0.59 11.04 4.83
CA ASN A 92 -0.30 9.59 4.73
C ASN A 92 0.15 9.09 3.34
N TRP A 93 1.18 9.73 2.78
CA TRP A 93 1.76 9.39 1.48
C TRP A 93 2.99 8.49 1.58
N GLY A 94 3.06 7.47 0.75
CA GLY A 94 4.23 6.61 0.57
C GLY A 94 4.77 6.71 -0.84
N ILE A 95 6.10 6.65 -0.96
CA ILE A 95 6.79 6.70 -2.25
C ILE A 95 7.89 5.64 -2.29
N VAL A 96 7.90 4.86 -3.36
CA VAL A 96 8.94 3.85 -3.65
C VAL A 96 9.55 4.13 -5.01
N ASP A 97 10.87 4.10 -5.11
CA ASP A 97 11.59 4.08 -6.38
C ASP A 97 11.55 2.65 -6.94
N PRO A 98 10.87 2.40 -8.07
CA PRO A 98 10.72 1.05 -8.61
C PRO A 98 12.02 0.49 -9.21
N GLY A 99 13.04 1.32 -9.49
CA GLY A 99 14.28 0.85 -10.12
C GLY A 99 15.27 0.19 -9.14
N ASP A 100 15.31 0.69 -7.90
CA ASP A 100 16.14 0.13 -6.82
C ASP A 100 15.32 -0.41 -5.64
N LEU A 101 13.99 -0.38 -5.75
CA LEU A 101 13.01 -0.79 -4.72
C LEU A 101 13.12 -0.01 -3.41
N ARG A 102 13.82 1.11 -3.39
CA ARG A 102 14.03 1.89 -2.17
C ARG A 102 12.77 2.66 -1.79
N VAL A 103 12.43 2.58 -0.51
CA VAL A 103 11.40 3.44 0.10
C VAL A 103 11.95 4.85 0.21
N LEU A 104 11.36 5.79 -0.53
CA LEU A 104 11.72 7.21 -0.50
C LEU A 104 10.93 7.97 0.57
N LEU A 105 9.69 7.52 0.84
CA LEU A 105 8.82 8.12 1.84
C LEU A 105 7.91 7.05 2.45
N VAL A 106 7.78 7.06 3.78
CA VAL A 106 6.84 6.20 4.53
C VAL A 106 5.63 7.05 4.92
N PRO A 107 4.39 6.56 4.72
CA PRO A 107 3.17 7.22 5.17
C PRO A 107 3.20 7.64 6.63
N ASN A 108 2.81 8.88 6.91
CA ASN A 108 2.47 9.40 8.23
C ASN A 108 1.50 10.58 8.09
N ASP A 109 0.91 11.01 9.20
CA ASP A 109 -0.19 12.00 9.22
C ASP A 109 0.21 13.43 8.80
N TRP A 110 1.47 13.67 8.39
CA TRP A 110 2.00 15.02 8.19
C TRP A 110 2.91 15.16 6.96
N ASN A 111 3.01 14.12 6.11
CA ASN A 111 4.07 14.04 5.10
C ASN A 111 3.69 14.48 3.68
N ARG A 112 2.51 15.09 3.46
CA ARG A 112 2.11 15.59 2.13
C ARG A 112 3.13 16.53 1.53
N GLU A 113 3.61 17.53 2.28
CA GLU A 113 4.62 18.47 1.76
C GLU A 113 5.91 17.77 1.32
N ASP A 114 6.33 16.73 2.03
CA ASP A 114 7.53 15.97 1.69
C ASP A 114 7.31 15.10 0.45
N ALA A 115 6.11 14.53 0.30
CA ALA A 115 5.71 13.85 -0.94
C ALA A 115 5.74 14.81 -2.13
N GLU A 116 5.17 16.01 -1.99
CA GLU A 116 5.15 17.02 -3.06
C GLU A 116 6.55 17.50 -3.45
N LYS A 117 7.47 17.64 -2.48
CA LYS A 117 8.88 17.96 -2.73
C LYS A 117 9.58 16.86 -3.55
N ILE A 118 9.33 15.58 -3.23
CA ILE A 118 9.90 14.45 -3.97
C ILE A 118 9.33 14.42 -5.40
N LEU A 119 8.02 14.61 -5.54
CA LEU A 119 7.33 14.60 -6.83
C LEU A 119 7.58 15.84 -7.68
N GLY A 120 8.02 16.95 -7.08
CA GLY A 120 8.16 18.25 -7.73
C GLY A 120 6.82 18.86 -8.17
N ARG A 121 5.70 18.34 -7.64
CA ARG A 121 4.32 18.76 -7.96
C ARG A 121 3.36 18.31 -6.84
N PRO A 122 2.12 18.83 -6.80
CA PRO A 122 1.10 18.33 -5.90
C PRO A 122 0.92 16.81 -6.03
N VAL A 123 0.63 16.16 -4.90
CA VAL A 123 0.36 14.71 -4.87
C VAL A 123 -0.80 14.35 -5.80
N PRO A 124 -0.72 13.22 -6.52
CA PRO A 124 -1.75 12.81 -7.47
C PRO A 124 -3.03 12.37 -6.76
N ASP A 125 -4.15 12.43 -7.47
CA ASP A 125 -5.40 11.81 -7.02
C ASP A 125 -5.30 10.28 -7.12
N ILE A 126 -5.54 9.59 -6.01
CA ILE A 126 -5.64 8.13 -5.98
C ILE A 126 -7.10 7.79 -6.31
N GLY A 127 -7.44 7.82 -7.60
CA GLY A 127 -8.84 7.85 -8.04
C GLY A 127 -9.74 6.69 -7.58
N ARG A 128 -9.17 5.54 -7.20
CA ARG A 128 -9.90 4.38 -6.65
C ARG A 128 -9.10 3.72 -5.53
N PRO A 129 -9.17 4.23 -4.29
CA PRO A 129 -8.56 3.54 -3.18
C PRO A 129 -9.39 2.29 -2.81
N ILE A 130 -8.71 1.23 -2.41
CA ILE A 130 -9.31 -0.02 -1.93
C ILE A 130 -9.83 0.20 -0.52
N SER A 131 -11.12 -0.06 -0.31
CA SER A 131 -11.74 -0.17 1.01
C SER A 131 -11.26 -1.46 1.67
N ILE A 132 -10.40 -1.34 2.69
CA ILE A 132 -9.81 -2.49 3.41
C ILE A 132 -10.92 -3.35 4.00
N SER A 133 -11.90 -2.65 4.54
CA SER A 133 -13.20 -3.10 4.98
C SER A 133 -13.92 -4.08 4.04
N ASP A 134 -14.21 -3.61 2.83
CA ASP A 134 -15.02 -4.36 1.89
C ASP A 134 -14.21 -5.49 1.28
N GLU A 135 -12.91 -5.25 1.10
CA GLU A 135 -11.98 -6.23 0.58
C GLU A 135 -11.75 -7.38 1.55
N ALA A 136 -11.56 -7.10 2.85
CA ALA A 136 -11.53 -8.12 3.90
C ALA A 136 -12.79 -8.99 3.89
N ARG A 137 -13.98 -8.38 3.77
CA ARG A 137 -15.25 -9.09 3.66
C ARG A 137 -15.33 -9.95 2.39
N ARG A 138 -14.88 -9.43 1.25
CA ARG A 138 -14.81 -10.16 -0.03
C ARG A 138 -13.94 -11.41 0.09
N LEU A 139 -12.83 -11.29 0.82
CA LEU A 139 -11.83 -12.33 1.01
C LEU A 139 -12.18 -13.31 2.14
N GLY A 140 -13.27 -13.10 2.86
CA GLY A 140 -13.67 -13.94 3.99
C GLY A 140 -12.72 -13.81 5.19
N LEU A 141 -12.00 -12.71 5.29
CA LEU A 141 -11.18 -12.37 6.45
C LEU A 141 -12.14 -11.78 7.49
N ASP A 142 -12.52 -12.56 8.50
CA ASP A 142 -13.41 -12.09 9.57
C ASP A 142 -12.91 -10.76 10.13
N TRP A 143 -13.79 -9.76 10.14
CA TRP A 143 -13.53 -8.41 10.62
C TRP A 143 -14.46 -8.08 11.79
#